data_AF-A0A0C2C695-F1
#
_entry.id   AF-A0A0C2C695-F1
#
_cell.length_a   1.000
_cell.length_b   1.000
_cell.length_c   1.000
_cell.angle_alpha   90.00
_cell.angle_beta   90.00
_cell.angle_gamma   90.00
#
_symmetry.space_group_name_H-M   'P 1'
#
loop_
_entity.id
_entity.type
_entity.pdbx_description
1 polymer ?
#
loop_
_entity_poly.entity_id
_entity_poly.type
_entity_poly.pdbx_seq_one_letter_code
_entity_poly.pdbx_strand_id
1 'polypeptide(L)'
;VTITARDMGNLLRRNYFDEVESLSNYLQYNFTSDCYVEGKARCTFSDLCSGSSCAENQVVPLFNLIYRNASSRLHPNFRLTFPTMHLYNDEYYVGEHFAGVEIDKNTNVISSVKVVVLYFRTDRQNEEVASSLQSWETSMFDYVEHFQHPILNVTCNSDALIARE
;
A
#
# COMPACT_ATOMS: atom_id res chain seq x y z
N VAL A 1 3.79 -4.15 -4.28
CA VAL A 1 3.60 -3.08 -5.29
C VAL A 1 4.31 -1.83 -4.80
N THR A 2 5.02 -1.12 -5.67
CA THR A 2 5.79 0.08 -5.33
C THR A 2 5.28 1.25 -6.14
N ILE A 3 5.00 2.37 -5.49
CA ILE A 3 4.42 3.58 -6.07
C ILE A 3 5.43 4.71 -5.97
N THR A 4 5.63 5.41 -7.07
CA THR A 4 6.51 6.59 -7.17
C THR A 4 5.82 7.71 -7.92
N ALA A 5 6.28 8.94 -7.73
CA ALA A 5 5.86 10.04 -8.59
C ALA A 5 6.52 9.89 -9.97
N ARG A 6 5.82 10.26 -11.07
CA ARG A 6 6.39 10.19 -12.43
C ARG A 6 7.65 11.02 -12.62
N ASP A 7 7.72 12.14 -11.92
CA ASP A 7 8.87 13.04 -11.89
C ASP A 7 9.90 12.65 -10.81
N MET A 8 9.73 11.49 -10.16
CA MET A 8 10.57 10.98 -9.06
C MET A 8 10.65 11.94 -7.86
N GLY A 9 9.73 12.90 -7.76
CA GLY A 9 9.63 13.86 -6.68
C GLY A 9 8.95 13.31 -5.43
N ASN A 10 8.72 14.20 -4.46
CA ASN A 10 8.04 13.90 -3.20
C ASN A 10 6.57 13.52 -3.43
N LEU A 11 6.11 12.40 -2.88
CA LEU A 11 4.71 11.95 -2.91
C LEU A 11 3.82 12.71 -1.92
N LEU A 12 4.39 13.35 -0.88
CA LEU A 12 3.64 14.16 0.09
C LEU A 12 3.20 15.53 -0.44
N ARG A 13 3.47 15.83 -1.71
CA ARG A 13 2.92 17.00 -2.39
C ARG A 13 1.39 16.92 -2.42
N ARG A 14 0.76 18.09 -2.49
CA ARG A 14 -0.69 18.19 -2.62
C ARG A 14 -1.17 17.35 -3.81
N ASN A 15 -2.26 16.62 -3.62
CA ASN A 15 -2.90 15.69 -4.55
C ASN A 15 -2.13 14.39 -4.83
N TYR A 16 -0.79 14.38 -4.82
CA TYR A 16 -0.02 13.14 -5.08
C TYR A 16 -0.35 12.04 -4.08
N PHE A 17 -0.33 12.34 -2.78
CA PHE A 17 -0.61 11.33 -1.77
C PHE A 17 -2.09 10.92 -1.72
N ASP A 18 -3.01 11.76 -2.24
CA ASP A 18 -4.43 11.39 -2.37
C ASP A 18 -4.59 10.35 -3.49
N GLU A 19 -3.85 10.51 -4.60
CA GLU A 19 -3.82 9.51 -5.67
C GLU A 19 -3.16 8.20 -5.21
N VAL A 20 -2.10 8.29 -4.37
CA VAL A 20 -1.49 7.11 -3.74
C VAL A 20 -2.49 6.38 -2.86
N GLU A 21 -3.23 7.11 -2.01
CA GLU A 21 -4.29 6.54 -1.18
C GLU A 21 -5.39 5.91 -2.04
N SER A 22 -5.87 6.62 -3.07
CA SER A 22 -6.93 6.14 -3.96
C SER A 22 -6.53 4.84 -4.65
N LEU A 23 -5.30 4.79 -5.20
CA LEU A 23 -4.75 3.59 -5.81
C LEU A 23 -4.60 2.46 -4.78
N SER A 24 -4.06 2.75 -3.59
CA SER A 24 -3.92 1.77 -2.51
C SER A 24 -5.25 1.14 -2.13
N ASN A 25 -6.28 1.97 -1.92
CA ASN A 25 -7.63 1.50 -1.59
C ASN A 25 -8.25 0.70 -2.74
N TYR A 26 -8.06 1.14 -3.99
CA TYR A 26 -8.52 0.39 -5.15
C TYR A 26 -7.88 -1.01 -5.21
N LEU A 27 -6.55 -1.11 -5.11
CA LEU A 27 -5.84 -2.39 -5.20
C LEU A 27 -6.20 -3.34 -4.04
N GLN A 28 -6.49 -2.80 -2.86
CA GLN A 28 -6.86 -3.60 -1.69
C GLN A 28 -8.31 -4.13 -1.76
N TYR A 29 -9.26 -3.27 -2.14
CA TYR A 29 -10.69 -3.54 -1.93
C TYR A 29 -11.53 -3.63 -3.21
N ASN A 30 -11.06 -3.13 -4.35
CA ASN A 30 -11.86 -3.05 -5.58
C ASN A 30 -11.22 -3.76 -6.78
N PHE A 31 -9.91 -3.95 -6.77
CA PHE A 31 -9.21 -4.71 -7.80
C PHE A 31 -9.60 -6.19 -7.68
N THR A 32 -10.15 -6.74 -8.77
CA THR A 32 -10.64 -8.12 -8.78
C THR A 32 -9.95 -8.96 -9.83
N SER A 33 -9.64 -10.20 -9.46
CA SER A 33 -9.20 -11.25 -10.38
C SER A 33 -10.21 -12.39 -10.37
N ASP A 34 -10.07 -13.29 -11.35
CA ASP A 34 -10.81 -14.55 -11.33
C ASP A 34 -10.40 -15.36 -10.10
N CYS A 35 -11.38 -15.99 -9.46
CA CYS A 35 -11.22 -16.85 -8.30
C CYS A 35 -12.32 -17.91 -8.28
N TYR A 36 -12.17 -18.91 -7.41
CA TYR A 36 -13.21 -19.94 -7.21
C TYR A 36 -13.62 -20.10 -5.74
N VAL A 37 -13.00 -19.34 -4.84
CA VAL A 37 -13.22 -19.41 -3.39
C VAL A 37 -14.68 -19.11 -3.03
N GLU A 38 -15.29 -19.97 -2.22
CA GLU A 38 -16.67 -19.84 -1.73
C GLU A 38 -17.72 -19.66 -2.84
N GLY A 39 -17.47 -20.19 -4.04
CA GLY A 39 -18.37 -20.08 -5.18
C GLY A 39 -18.41 -18.69 -5.81
N LYS A 40 -17.50 -17.79 -5.44
CA LYS A 40 -17.28 -16.52 -6.16
C LYS A 40 -16.49 -16.78 -7.43
N ALA A 41 -16.83 -16.06 -8.50
CA ALA A 41 -16.09 -16.08 -9.76
C ALA A 41 -15.01 -14.98 -9.82
N ARG A 42 -15.17 -13.91 -9.04
CA ARG A 42 -14.22 -12.80 -8.94
C ARG A 42 -14.01 -12.43 -7.48
N CYS A 43 -12.75 -12.24 -7.10
CA CYS A 43 -12.37 -11.93 -5.72
C CYS A 43 -11.48 -10.70 -5.69
N THR A 44 -11.69 -9.88 -4.68
CA THR A 44 -10.75 -8.84 -4.27
C THR A 44 -9.61 -9.45 -3.47
N PHE A 45 -8.54 -8.69 -3.22
CA PHE A 45 -7.52 -9.16 -2.28
C PHE A 45 -8.12 -9.37 -0.90
N SER A 46 -9.01 -8.49 -0.44
CA SER A 46 -9.70 -8.63 0.85
C SER A 46 -10.54 -9.91 0.97
N ASP A 47 -11.06 -10.45 -0.14
CA ASP A 47 -11.77 -11.74 -0.14
C ASP A 47 -10.80 -12.93 0.01
N LEU A 48 -9.58 -12.80 -0.52
CA LEU A 48 -8.55 -13.85 -0.50
C LEU A 48 -7.66 -13.77 0.76
N CYS A 49 -7.58 -12.58 1.37
CA CYS A 49 -6.74 -12.30 2.51
C CYS A 49 -7.33 -12.92 3.77
N SER A 50 -6.62 -13.88 4.34
CA SER A 50 -7.11 -14.67 5.46
C SER A 50 -5.96 -15.10 6.36
N GLY A 51 -6.29 -15.39 7.62
CA GLY A 51 -5.29 -15.77 8.63
C GLY A 51 -4.56 -14.59 9.27
N SER A 52 -3.59 -14.91 10.12
CA SER A 52 -2.85 -13.93 10.93
C SER A 52 -1.77 -13.16 10.15
N SER A 53 -1.42 -13.63 8.95
CA SER A 53 -0.43 -12.98 8.08
C SER A 53 -1.06 -12.00 7.09
N CYS A 54 -2.39 -11.90 7.08
CA CYS A 54 -3.13 -10.96 6.24
C CYS A 54 -2.69 -9.53 6.56
N ALA A 55 -1.93 -8.92 5.64
CA ALA A 55 -1.44 -7.57 5.79
C ALA A 55 -2.29 -6.63 4.94
N GLU A 56 -2.99 -5.72 5.62
CA GLU A 56 -3.69 -4.62 4.96
C GLU A 56 -2.79 -3.38 4.91
N ASN A 57 -2.90 -2.64 3.81
CA ASN A 57 -2.12 -1.41 3.60
C ASN A 57 -2.70 -0.18 4.34
N GLN A 58 -3.34 -0.38 5.50
CA GLN A 58 -4.09 0.65 6.23
C GLN A 58 -3.24 1.84 6.71
N VAL A 59 -1.92 1.66 6.82
CA VAL A 59 -0.98 2.75 7.16
C VAL A 59 -1.09 3.91 6.16
N VAL A 60 -1.30 3.63 4.87
CA VAL A 60 -1.35 4.66 3.82
C VAL A 60 -2.57 5.59 3.97
N PRO A 61 -3.82 5.11 4.01
CA PRO A 61 -4.98 5.99 4.20
C PRO A 61 -4.97 6.69 5.57
N LEU A 62 -4.54 6.00 6.63
CA LEU A 62 -4.45 6.59 7.96
C LEU A 62 -3.44 7.74 8.00
N PHE A 63 -2.27 7.56 7.38
CA PHE A 63 -1.28 8.61 7.24
C PHE A 63 -1.82 9.78 6.42
N ASN A 64 -2.48 9.54 5.27
CA ASN A 64 -3.03 10.62 4.43
C ASN A 64 -4.05 11.45 5.20
N LEU A 65 -5.00 10.80 5.90
CA LEU A 65 -6.04 11.46 6.68
C LEU A 65 -5.47 12.47 7.67
N ILE A 66 -4.43 12.06 8.40
CA ILE A 66 -3.80 12.90 9.42
C ILE A 66 -2.92 13.95 8.76
N TYR A 67 -2.13 13.58 7.76
CA TYR A 67 -1.20 14.48 7.08
C TYR A 67 -1.92 15.63 6.35
N ARG A 68 -3.13 15.40 5.84
CA ARG A 68 -3.89 16.42 5.10
C ARG A 68 -4.49 17.48 6.01
N ASN A 69 -4.90 17.09 7.21
CA ASN A 69 -5.54 18.02 8.15
C ASN A 69 -4.48 18.68 9.03
N ALA A 70 -4.26 19.99 8.88
CA ALA A 70 -3.29 20.73 9.68
C ALA A 70 -3.57 20.63 11.19
N SER A 71 -4.85 20.65 11.59
CA SER A 71 -5.25 20.50 12.99
C SER A 71 -4.92 19.11 13.52
N SER A 72 -5.04 18.07 12.69
CA SER A 72 -4.64 16.72 13.06
C SER A 72 -3.11 16.59 13.11
N ARG A 73 -2.38 17.06 12.10
CA ARG A 73 -0.89 17.02 12.10
C ARG A 73 -0.26 17.67 13.32
N LEU A 74 -0.88 18.74 13.83
CA LEU A 74 -0.39 19.50 14.98
C LEU A 74 -0.97 19.01 16.31
N HIS A 75 -1.85 18.00 16.29
CA HIS A 75 -2.46 17.46 17.49
C HIS A 75 -1.42 16.71 18.33
N PRO A 76 -1.32 16.94 19.65
CA PRO A 76 -0.26 16.36 20.49
C PRO A 76 -0.27 14.82 20.53
N ASN A 77 -1.43 14.21 20.24
CA ASN A 77 -1.59 12.75 20.19
C ASN A 77 -1.21 12.14 18.84
N PHE A 78 -0.87 12.94 17.82
CA PHE A 78 -0.49 12.44 16.50
C PHE A 78 0.96 12.83 16.21
N ARG A 79 1.81 11.83 15.98
CA ARG A 79 3.21 12.02 15.63
C ARG A 79 3.51 11.20 14.38
N LEU A 80 3.55 11.86 13.23
CA LEU A 80 3.84 11.26 11.93
C LEU A 80 5.36 11.15 11.72
N THR A 81 6.05 10.46 12.63
CA THR A 81 7.50 10.28 12.65
C THR A 81 7.93 9.07 11.82
N PHE A 82 9.24 8.87 11.64
CA PHE A 82 9.83 7.72 10.96
C PHE A 82 10.91 7.07 11.85
N PRO A 83 11.05 5.73 11.90
CA PRO A 83 10.35 4.70 11.10
C PRO A 83 8.97 4.29 11.66
N THR A 84 8.50 5.00 12.68
CA THR A 84 7.28 4.69 13.40
C THR A 84 6.42 5.95 13.52
N MET A 85 5.11 5.83 13.32
CA MET A 85 4.14 6.87 13.67
C MET A 85 3.36 6.51 14.93
N HIS A 86 3.02 7.51 15.75
CA HIS A 86 2.22 7.32 16.96
C HIS A 86 0.88 8.02 16.83
N LEU A 87 -0.20 7.27 17.05
CA LEU A 87 -1.56 7.76 16.99
C LEU A 87 -2.25 7.43 18.31
N TYR A 88 -2.53 8.44 19.14
CA TYR A 88 -2.94 8.25 20.53
C TYR A 88 -1.92 7.41 21.30
N ASN A 89 -2.32 6.21 21.74
CA ASN A 89 -1.48 5.27 22.47
C ASN A 89 -0.94 4.15 21.57
N ASP A 90 -1.34 4.16 20.29
CA ASP A 90 -0.97 3.12 19.34
C ASP A 90 0.28 3.53 18.57
N GLU A 91 1.11 2.53 18.30
CA GLU A 91 2.36 2.66 17.58
C GLU A 91 2.29 1.86 16.28
N TYR A 92 2.57 2.51 15.16
CA TYR A 92 2.54 1.89 13.84
C TYR A 92 3.92 1.97 13.20
N TYR A 93 4.49 0.82 12.86
CA TYR A 93 5.71 0.77 12.07
C TYR A 93 5.39 1.12 10.61
N VAL A 94 5.98 2.21 10.12
CA VAL A 94 5.77 2.71 8.74
C VAL A 94 6.99 2.48 7.85
N GLY A 95 8.09 1.98 8.43
CA GLY A 95 9.35 1.74 7.74
C GLY A 95 9.26 0.74 6.58
N GLU A 96 8.32 -0.20 6.62
CA GLU A 96 8.08 -1.10 5.47
C GLU A 96 7.40 -0.36 4.30
N HIS A 97 6.51 0.59 4.61
CA HIS A 97 5.65 1.25 3.62
C HIS A 97 6.27 2.50 3.01
N PHE A 98 7.14 3.23 3.71
CA PHE A 98 7.72 4.48 3.22
C PHE A 98 9.22 4.37 3.01
N ALA A 99 9.68 4.70 1.80
CA ALA A 99 11.10 4.72 1.46
C ALA A 99 11.52 6.03 0.79
N GLY A 100 12.83 6.32 0.85
CA GLY A 100 13.38 7.62 0.48
C GLY A 100 12.83 8.75 1.35
N VAL A 101 12.67 8.49 2.64
CA VAL A 101 12.05 9.39 3.61
C VAL A 101 13.02 10.49 4.01
N GLU A 102 12.54 11.73 4.02
CA GLU A 102 13.21 12.84 4.69
C GLU A 102 12.38 13.25 5.92
N ILE A 103 13.08 13.59 7.01
CA ILE A 103 12.47 14.03 8.26
C ILE A 103 12.90 15.45 8.57
N ASP A 104 12.01 16.20 9.22
CA ASP A 104 12.39 17.45 9.87
C ASP A 104 13.30 17.15 11.07
N LYS A 105 14.50 17.73 11.08
CA LYS A 105 15.54 17.41 12.08
C LYS A 105 15.20 17.83 13.51
N ASN A 106 14.24 18.73 13.68
CA ASN A 106 13.87 19.25 15.00
C ASN A 106 12.69 18.47 15.59
N THR A 107 11.79 17.97 14.75
CA THR A 107 10.54 17.33 15.15
C THR A 107 10.49 15.83 14.87
N ASN A 108 11.42 15.30 14.06
CA ASN A 108 11.44 13.95 13.50
C ASN A 108 10.21 13.59 12.65
N VAL A 109 9.36 14.56 12.33
CA VAL A 109 8.17 14.36 11.50
C VAL A 109 8.60 14.16 10.05
N ILE A 110 7.93 13.23 9.37
CA ILE A 110 8.13 12.97 7.95
C ILE A 110 7.79 14.23 7.13
N SER A 111 8.77 14.74 6.39
CA SER A 111 8.64 15.89 5.51
C SER A 111 8.59 15.51 4.02
N SER A 112 9.16 14.35 3.66
CA SER A 112 9.16 13.83 2.29
C SER A 112 9.09 12.31 2.27
N VAL A 113 8.40 11.76 1.27
CA VAL A 113 8.39 10.33 0.94
C VAL A 113 8.56 10.22 -0.57
N LYS A 114 9.56 9.49 -1.05
CA LYS A 114 9.77 9.29 -2.49
C LYS A 114 9.07 8.04 -3.03
N VAL A 115 8.92 7.03 -2.18
CA VAL A 115 8.43 5.72 -2.56
C VAL A 115 7.45 5.23 -1.51
N VAL A 116 6.27 4.77 -1.95
CA VAL A 116 5.31 4.07 -1.11
C VAL A 116 5.27 2.60 -1.55
N VAL A 117 5.39 1.69 -0.59
CA VAL A 117 5.36 0.25 -0.83
C VAL A 117 4.08 -0.32 -0.23
N LEU A 118 3.30 -1.00 -1.06
CA LEU A 118 2.13 -1.77 -0.67
C LEU A 118 2.49 -3.26 -0.62
N TYR A 119 2.16 -3.91 0.49
CA TYR A 119 2.33 -5.34 0.68
C TYR A 119 0.97 -6.02 0.65
N PHE A 120 0.89 -7.08 -0.14
CA PHE A 120 -0.28 -7.95 -0.22
C PHE A 120 0.19 -9.32 0.28
N ARG A 121 0.20 -9.50 1.60
CA ARG A 121 0.65 -10.73 2.28
C ARG A 121 -0.57 -11.48 2.82
N THR A 122 -0.60 -12.79 2.61
CA THR A 122 -1.64 -13.69 3.12
C THR A 122 -1.16 -15.14 3.08
N ASP A 123 -1.81 -16.01 3.85
CA ASP A 123 -1.51 -17.44 3.86
C ASP A 123 -2.18 -18.17 2.70
N ARG A 124 -1.47 -19.12 2.10
CA ARG A 124 -2.03 -20.09 1.14
C ARG A 124 -2.68 -21.22 1.91
N GLN A 125 -3.86 -20.96 2.48
CA GLN A 125 -4.53 -21.89 3.41
C GLN A 125 -4.85 -23.26 2.80
N ASN A 126 -5.20 -23.30 1.51
CA ASN A 126 -5.51 -24.51 0.76
C ASN A 126 -5.23 -24.31 -0.74
N GLU A 127 -5.35 -25.37 -1.55
CA GLU A 127 -5.04 -25.34 -2.99
C GLU A 127 -5.93 -24.39 -3.79
N GLU A 128 -7.21 -24.25 -3.43
CA GLU A 128 -8.16 -23.37 -4.11
C GLU A 128 -7.83 -21.89 -3.89
N VAL A 129 -7.53 -21.52 -2.65
CA VAL A 129 -7.05 -20.17 -2.29
C VAL A 129 -5.69 -19.92 -2.95
N ALA A 130 -4.78 -20.90 -2.97
CA ALA A 130 -3.48 -20.77 -3.63
C ALA A 130 -3.61 -20.51 -5.14
N SER A 131 -4.49 -21.24 -5.84
CA SER A 131 -4.76 -21.02 -7.27
C SER A 131 -5.41 -19.65 -7.53
N SER A 132 -6.30 -19.21 -6.64
CA SER A 132 -6.95 -17.91 -6.74
C SER A 132 -5.96 -16.77 -6.48
N LEU A 133 -5.05 -16.93 -5.52
CA LEU A 133 -3.95 -15.99 -5.27
C LEU A 133 -2.99 -15.90 -6.45
N GLN A 134 -2.66 -17.03 -7.10
CA GLN A 134 -1.84 -17.02 -8.31
C GLN A 134 -2.52 -16.25 -9.47
N SER A 135 -3.84 -16.41 -9.62
CA SER A 135 -4.63 -15.67 -10.60
C SER A 135 -4.66 -14.17 -10.28
N TRP A 136 -4.77 -13.83 -9.00
CA TRP A 136 -4.68 -12.45 -8.51
C TRP A 136 -3.31 -11.82 -8.74
N GLU A 137 -2.23 -12.52 -8.42
CA GLU A 137 -0.85 -12.08 -8.66
C GLU A 137 -0.60 -11.82 -10.15
N THR A 138 -1.05 -12.73 -11.02
CA THR A 138 -0.92 -12.57 -12.48
C THR A 138 -1.71 -11.35 -12.97
N SER A 139 -2.96 -11.21 -12.52
CA SER A 139 -3.80 -10.06 -12.88
C SER A 139 -3.19 -8.73 -12.40
N MET A 140 -2.58 -8.73 -11.21
CA MET A 140 -1.90 -7.56 -10.66
C MET A 140 -0.70 -7.16 -11.51
N PHE A 141 0.07 -8.14 -12.00
CA PHE A 141 1.18 -7.89 -12.91
C PHE A 141 0.70 -7.25 -14.21
N ASP A 142 -0.30 -7.85 -14.86
CA ASP A 142 -0.87 -7.32 -16.10
C ASP A 142 -1.42 -5.89 -15.91
N TYR A 143 -2.08 -5.63 -14.78
CA TYR A 143 -2.56 -4.31 -14.42
C TYR A 143 -1.42 -3.28 -14.29
N VAL A 144 -0.33 -3.66 -13.60
CA VAL A 144 0.82 -2.77 -13.40
C VAL A 144 1.59 -2.54 -14.70
N GLU A 145 1.74 -3.55 -15.55
CA GLU A 145 2.40 -3.42 -16.87
C GLU A 145 1.66 -2.42 -17.78
N HIS A 146 0.33 -2.42 -17.73
CA HIS A 146 -0.51 -1.52 -18.52
C HIS A 146 -0.93 -0.25 -17.76
N PHE A 147 -0.38 -0.01 -16.57
CA PHE A 147 -0.79 1.10 -15.72
C PHE A 147 -0.42 2.44 -16.35
N GLN A 148 -1.43 3.28 -16.57
CA GLN A 148 -1.25 4.64 -17.07
C GLN A 148 -1.89 5.64 -16.12
N HIS A 149 -1.06 6.53 -15.58
CA HIS A 149 -1.52 7.60 -14.69
C HIS A 149 -0.78 8.91 -15.01
N PRO A 150 -1.42 10.09 -14.88
CA PRO A 150 -0.77 11.36 -15.21
C PRO A 150 0.40 11.70 -14.28
N ILE A 151 0.39 11.25 -13.03
CA ILE A 151 1.38 11.69 -12.01
C ILE A 151 2.05 10.57 -11.22
N LEU A 152 1.57 9.32 -11.33
CA LEU A 152 2.12 8.17 -10.59
C LEU A 152 2.74 7.16 -11.55
N ASN A 153 3.76 6.47 -11.08
CA ASN A 153 4.34 5.26 -11.67
C ASN A 153 4.21 4.13 -10.65
N VAL A 154 4.01 2.91 -11.16
CA VAL A 154 3.84 1.72 -10.33
C VAL A 154 4.75 0.62 -10.86
N THR A 155 5.36 -0.13 -9.96
CA THR A 155 6.02 -1.41 -10.26
C THR A 155 5.53 -2.47 -9.29
N CYS A 156 5.66 -3.74 -9.66
CA CYS A 156 5.31 -4.85 -8.77
C CYS A 156 6.32 -5.97 -8.88
N ASN A 157 6.54 -6.66 -7.76
CA ASN A 157 7.35 -7.87 -7.64
C ASN A 157 6.56 -8.87 -6.80
N SER A 158 6.73 -10.17 -7.07
CA SER A 158 6.21 -11.27 -6.24
C SER A 158 7.19 -12.43 -6.24
N ASP A 159 7.14 -13.27 -5.21
CA ASP A 159 8.01 -14.46 -5.10
C ASP A 159 7.79 -15.44 -6.26
N ALA A 160 6.55 -15.51 -6.78
CA ALA A 160 6.21 -16.36 -7.92
C ALA A 160 6.82 -15.85 -9.24
N LEU A 161 7.08 -14.54 -9.37
CA LEU A 161 7.77 -13.95 -10.52
C LEU A 161 9.26 -14.29 -10.50
N ILE A 162 9.90 -14.25 -9.33
CA ILE A 162 11.33 -14.58 -9.17
C ILE A 162 11.58 -16.06 -9.48
N ALA A 163 10.63 -16.95 -9.17
CA ALA A 163 10.75 -18.38 -9.47
C ALA A 163 10.56 -18.72 -10.97
N ARG A 164 10.19 -17.75 -11.81
CA ARG A 164 10.03 -17.91 -13.27
C ARG A 164 11.23 -17.41 -14.09
N GLU A 165 12.18 -16.71 -13.46
CA GLU A 165 13.49 -16.35 -14.04
C GLU A 165 14.52 -17.48 -13.84
#